data_AF-A0A345Z2B8-F1
#
_entry.id   AF-A0A345Z2B8-F1
#
_cell.length_a   1.000
_cell.length_b   1.000
_cell.length_c   1.000
_cell.angle_alpha   90.00
_cell.angle_beta   90.00
_cell.angle_gamma   90.00
#
_symmetry.space_group_name_H-M   'P 1'
#
loop_
_entity.id
_entity.type
_entity.pdbx_description
1 polymer ?
#
loop_
_entity_poly.entity_id
_entity_poly.type
_entity_poly.pdbx_seq_one_letter_code
_entity_poly.pdbx_strand_id
1 'polypeptide(L)'
;MFYIFTTLGAAMGILIFFLLALWIEKWNFRRLTIKVIAILSLLTAMSVVLTNFISYSFPFFGGAIILALGDWIIFLTGMTFGPLSGVIVGICTDLTGTMINLSGQFHLGFMMIKVLLGFSGSLVFLFRKNNFIYLKVLLIYSICYTLTSLVLNPIWLYAIGWGNAVFVHFVAKLIKLPFGIAVYPLIAFLSFTVIVKIIKDWSENEVWCFRRGKINFFGKIMLKRKLSLKKGEVKMNKLKIKNLVDHFELEVISGKEHLDNVIEVYGLNRAGLELAGYVEKDVQKRRVVLFSNKENNYIHGFTEAEREKKYLEMLKDKIPAVIITEKFDDNILVKTTNKLGIPLLKVSGQTTSEFTQQILGFYDDYFAPSEEFHGSLVNIYGKGVMIMGKSGIGKSEITIELVKKNHLFVGDDRIVAIRKSSKIYGKSHEILNNLVEVRGIGIVDIAQTNGYQVILDETEIELVIDLIKFGENGVDDTDRLGNEYDTKNILGVKIPHIRIPVSSGRNIANIIETAVAQLKIKESGNWVSPTKIIANRIEKTNQND
;
A
#
# COMPACT_ATOMS: atom_id res chain seq x y z
N MET A 1 29.43 -34.32 32.05
CA MET A 1 29.01 -35.27 30.99
C MET A 1 27.63 -34.95 30.43
N PHE A 2 26.59 -34.78 31.26
CA PHE A 2 25.23 -34.43 30.81
C PHE A 2 25.13 -33.13 30.00
N TYR A 3 25.83 -32.06 30.40
CA TYR A 3 25.95 -30.80 29.64
C TYR A 3 26.44 -30.99 28.19
N ILE A 4 27.47 -31.83 27.99
CA ILE A 4 28.06 -32.07 26.67
C ILE A 4 27.07 -32.83 25.78
N PHE A 5 26.43 -33.87 26.31
CA PHE A 5 25.43 -34.64 25.56
C PHE A 5 24.20 -33.80 25.17
N THR A 6 23.71 -32.97 26.08
CA THR A 6 22.57 -32.09 25.82
C THR A 6 22.92 -30.97 24.84
N THR A 7 24.15 -30.44 24.90
CA THR A 7 24.67 -29.46 23.93
C THR A 7 24.81 -30.07 22.54
N LEU A 8 25.41 -31.27 22.42
CA LEU A 8 25.53 -31.99 21.15
C LEU A 8 24.16 -32.37 20.57
N GLY A 9 23.25 -32.85 21.42
CA GLY A 9 21.87 -33.14 21.02
C GLY A 9 21.14 -31.91 20.50
N ALA A 10 21.32 -30.75 21.16
CA ALA A 10 20.77 -29.49 20.70
C ALA A 10 21.38 -29.03 19.36
N ALA A 11 22.69 -29.18 19.18
CA ALA A 11 23.37 -28.87 17.92
C ALA A 11 22.83 -29.72 16.76
N MET A 12 22.65 -31.03 16.98
CA MET A 12 22.02 -31.93 16.01
C MET A 12 20.58 -31.51 15.72
N GLY A 13 19.80 -31.14 16.74
CA GLY A 13 18.44 -30.63 16.57
C GLY A 13 18.39 -29.37 15.69
N ILE A 14 19.27 -28.40 15.92
CA ILE A 14 19.38 -27.19 15.09
C ILE A 14 19.70 -27.55 13.63
N LEU A 15 20.67 -28.45 13.42
CA LEU A 15 21.04 -28.91 12.08
C LEU A 15 19.86 -29.61 11.38
N ILE A 16 19.11 -30.45 12.10
CA ILE A 16 17.91 -31.12 11.57
C ILE A 16 16.86 -30.09 11.15
N PHE A 17 16.56 -29.08 11.98
CA PHE A 17 15.60 -28.04 11.60
C PHE A 17 16.08 -27.20 10.42
N PHE A 18 17.37 -26.91 10.33
CA PHE A 18 17.96 -26.22 9.20
C PHE A 18 17.83 -27.03 7.89
N LEU A 19 18.16 -28.32 7.92
CA LEU A 19 18.02 -29.22 6.77
C LEU A 19 16.56 -29.43 6.37
N LEU A 20 15.65 -29.58 7.34
CA LEU A 20 14.20 -29.66 7.08
C LEU A 20 13.67 -28.37 6.46
N ALA A 21 14.14 -27.21 6.91
CA ALA A 21 13.77 -25.92 6.35
C ALA A 21 14.20 -25.81 4.88
N LEU A 22 15.44 -26.18 4.57
CA LEU A 22 15.94 -26.25 3.19
C LEU A 22 15.13 -27.22 2.33
N TRP A 23 14.82 -28.41 2.85
CA TRP A 23 14.03 -29.40 2.15
C TRP A 23 12.61 -28.90 1.84
N ILE A 24 11.94 -28.27 2.81
CA ILE A 24 10.60 -27.68 2.65
C ILE A 24 10.61 -26.54 1.61
N GLU A 25 11.70 -25.78 1.54
CA GLU A 25 11.93 -24.72 0.54
C GLU A 25 12.53 -25.24 -0.78
N LYS A 26 12.65 -26.56 -0.97
CA LYS A 26 13.19 -27.22 -2.17
C LYS A 26 14.61 -26.75 -2.53
N TRP A 27 15.45 -26.56 -1.51
CA TRP A 27 16.86 -26.17 -1.67
C TRP A 27 17.04 -24.87 -2.47
N ASN A 28 16.12 -23.92 -2.28
CA ASN A 28 16.09 -22.68 -3.05
C ASN A 28 16.08 -21.45 -2.13
N PHE A 29 17.03 -20.54 -2.35
CA PHE A 29 17.20 -19.31 -1.56
C PHE A 29 16.46 -18.09 -2.12
N ARG A 30 15.59 -18.27 -3.12
CA ARG A 30 14.82 -17.18 -3.78
C ARG A 30 14.07 -16.24 -2.81
N ARG A 31 13.78 -16.69 -1.59
CA ARG A 31 13.08 -15.90 -0.56
C ARG A 31 13.99 -15.03 0.30
N LEU A 32 15.30 -15.29 0.31
CA LEU A 32 16.29 -14.48 1.02
C LEU A 32 16.84 -13.38 0.10
N THR A 33 15.95 -12.49 -0.36
CA THR A 33 16.39 -11.29 -1.09
C THR A 33 17.01 -10.27 -0.12
N ILE A 34 17.79 -9.32 -0.63
CA ILE A 34 18.40 -8.25 0.18
C ILE A 34 17.34 -7.51 1.02
N LYS A 35 16.15 -7.26 0.43
CA LYS A 35 15.02 -6.62 1.12
C LYS A 35 14.50 -7.49 2.28
N VAL A 36 14.34 -8.80 2.07
CA VAL A 36 13.91 -9.72 3.14
C VAL A 36 14.96 -9.78 4.23
N ILE A 37 16.24 -9.93 3.91
CA ILE A 37 17.34 -9.97 4.88
C ILE A 37 17.35 -8.71 5.75
N ALA A 38 17.15 -7.52 5.17
CA ALA A 38 17.06 -6.27 5.93
C ALA A 38 15.90 -6.31 6.95
N ILE A 39 14.72 -6.79 6.56
CA ILE A 39 13.58 -6.94 7.48
C ILE A 39 13.85 -7.99 8.56
N LEU A 40 14.44 -9.13 8.21
CA LEU A 40 14.81 -10.17 9.17
C LEU A 40 15.77 -9.61 10.23
N SER A 41 16.73 -8.77 9.82
CA SER A 41 17.66 -8.13 10.75
C SER A 41 16.96 -7.16 11.70
N LEU A 42 16.02 -6.35 11.19
CA LEU A 42 15.20 -5.45 12.01
C LEU A 42 14.32 -6.22 13.01
N LEU A 43 13.65 -7.28 12.57
CA LEU A 43 12.81 -8.12 13.44
C LEU A 43 13.64 -8.87 14.49
N THR A 44 14.86 -9.30 14.13
CA THR A 44 15.82 -9.89 15.08
C THR A 44 16.21 -8.87 16.14
N ALA A 45 16.61 -7.65 15.75
CA ALA A 45 16.96 -6.59 16.68
C ALA A 45 15.77 -6.23 17.61
N MET A 46 14.57 -6.10 17.05
CA MET A 46 13.36 -5.83 17.83
C MET A 46 13.03 -6.94 18.82
N SER A 47 13.18 -8.21 18.43
CA SER A 47 13.01 -9.37 19.32
C SER A 47 13.97 -9.32 20.51
N VAL A 48 15.25 -9.05 20.25
CA VAL A 48 16.28 -8.95 21.29
C VAL A 48 16.01 -7.76 22.21
N VAL A 49 15.65 -6.60 21.65
CA VAL A 49 15.35 -5.39 22.44
C VAL A 49 14.13 -5.61 23.34
N LEU A 50 13.04 -6.16 22.80
CA LEU A 50 11.84 -6.43 23.59
C LEU A 50 12.07 -7.46 24.69
N THR A 51 12.92 -8.46 24.43
CA THR A 51 13.26 -9.47 25.44
C THR A 51 14.11 -8.88 26.57
N ASN A 52 15.13 -8.09 26.23
CA ASN A 52 16.14 -7.65 27.19
C ASN A 52 15.81 -6.34 27.90
N PHE A 53 15.10 -5.41 27.25
CA PHE A 53 14.86 -4.05 27.77
C PHE A 53 13.39 -3.74 28.10
N ILE A 54 12.45 -4.39 27.41
CA ILE A 54 11.01 -4.14 27.55
C ILE A 54 10.35 -5.38 28.16
N SER A 55 10.92 -5.84 29.26
CA SER A 55 10.37 -6.92 30.08
C SER A 55 9.36 -6.32 31.05
N TYR A 56 8.07 -6.60 30.87
CA TYR A 56 7.02 -6.12 31.77
C TYR A 56 6.87 -7.09 32.96
N SER A 57 6.92 -6.56 34.17
CA SER A 57 6.70 -7.32 35.40
C SER A 57 5.33 -7.02 36.00
N PHE A 58 4.51 -8.07 36.19
CA PHE A 58 3.26 -7.95 36.93
C PHE A 58 3.40 -8.59 38.32
N PRO A 59 2.94 -7.97 39.41
CA PRO A 59 2.93 -8.58 40.73
C PRO A 59 1.94 -9.76 40.75
N PHE A 60 2.39 -10.94 41.18
CA PHE A 60 1.53 -12.10 41.34
C PHE A 60 2.04 -12.99 42.49
N PHE A 61 1.20 -13.22 43.50
CA PHE A 61 1.48 -14.10 44.65
C PHE A 61 2.88 -13.91 45.27
N GLY A 62 3.20 -12.68 45.71
CA GLY A 62 4.45 -12.39 46.43
C GLY A 62 5.72 -12.35 45.57
N GLY A 63 5.61 -12.44 44.23
CA GLY A 63 6.71 -12.28 43.29
C GLY A 63 6.32 -11.51 42.03
N ALA A 64 7.28 -11.22 41.16
CA ALA A 64 7.04 -10.52 39.90
C ALA A 64 7.14 -11.49 38.70
N ILE A 65 6.07 -11.60 37.91
CA ILE A 65 6.07 -12.36 36.66
C ILE A 65 6.61 -11.47 35.56
N ILE A 66 7.86 -11.73 35.15
CA ILE A 66 8.46 -11.11 33.96
C ILE A 66 8.00 -11.88 32.71
N LEU A 67 7.46 -11.17 31.72
CA LEU A 67 7.09 -11.67 30.39
C LEU A 67 8.14 -11.23 29.35
N ALA A 68 8.79 -12.21 28.71
CA ALA A 68 9.74 -11.97 27.62
C ALA A 68 8.97 -11.73 26.30
N LEU A 69 8.95 -10.49 25.84
CA LEU A 69 8.11 -10.06 24.71
C LEU A 69 8.77 -10.21 23.32
N GLY A 70 9.93 -10.85 23.16
CA GLY A 70 10.55 -11.02 21.83
C GLY A 70 10.12 -12.28 21.07
N ASP A 71 9.75 -13.35 21.78
CA ASP A 71 9.63 -14.70 21.20
C ASP A 71 8.55 -14.82 20.11
N TRP A 72 7.45 -14.06 20.25
CA TRP A 72 6.39 -14.06 19.25
C TRP A 72 6.83 -13.48 17.90
N ILE A 73 7.87 -12.63 17.85
CA ILE A 73 8.44 -12.08 16.62
C ILE A 73 9.19 -13.15 15.83
N ILE A 74 9.88 -14.06 16.53
CA ILE A 74 10.61 -15.16 15.90
C ILE A 74 9.62 -16.09 15.20
N PHE A 75 8.52 -16.43 15.87
CA PHE A 75 7.41 -17.19 15.28
C PHE A 75 6.78 -16.45 14.09
N LEU A 76 6.49 -15.16 14.24
CA LEU A 76 5.92 -14.32 13.19
C LEU A 76 6.80 -14.26 11.94
N THR A 77 8.12 -14.24 12.13
CA THR A 77 9.10 -14.22 11.05
C THR A 77 9.05 -15.50 10.24
N GLY A 78 9.04 -16.67 10.89
CA GLY A 78 8.87 -17.95 10.21
C GLY A 78 7.51 -18.08 9.52
N MET A 79 6.46 -17.56 10.15
CA MET A 79 5.11 -17.51 9.58
C MET A 79 5.04 -16.67 8.30
N THR A 80 5.80 -15.57 8.23
CA THR A 80 5.76 -14.61 7.12
C THR A 80 6.73 -14.96 5.99
N PHE A 81 7.99 -15.26 6.33
CA PHE A 81 9.10 -15.40 5.38
C PHE A 81 9.61 -16.83 5.22
N GLY A 82 9.11 -17.79 6.01
CA GLY A 82 9.29 -19.22 5.78
C GLY A 82 10.20 -19.92 6.78
N PRO A 83 10.30 -21.25 6.70
CA PRO A 83 11.04 -22.05 7.65
C PRO A 83 12.52 -21.68 7.70
N LEU A 84 13.17 -21.39 6.57
CA LEU A 84 14.60 -21.06 6.56
C LEU A 84 14.86 -19.71 7.25
N SER A 85 14.06 -18.70 6.89
CA SER A 85 14.08 -17.38 7.53
C SER A 85 13.81 -17.47 9.04
N GLY A 86 12.86 -18.31 9.46
CA GLY A 86 12.56 -18.55 10.87
C GLY A 86 13.71 -19.21 11.64
N VAL A 87 14.37 -20.21 11.05
CA VAL A 87 15.56 -20.86 11.64
C VAL A 87 16.70 -19.86 11.78
N ILE A 88 17.01 -19.09 10.73
CA ILE A 88 18.07 -18.09 10.74
C ILE A 88 17.82 -17.03 11.83
N VAL A 89 16.61 -16.48 11.88
CA VAL A 89 16.25 -15.48 12.91
C VAL A 89 16.31 -16.08 14.31
N GLY A 90 15.95 -17.34 14.50
CA GLY A 90 16.12 -18.05 15.77
C GLY A 90 17.57 -18.12 16.23
N ILE A 91 18.50 -18.48 15.33
CA ILE A 91 19.94 -18.52 15.60
C ILE A 91 20.47 -17.12 15.92
N CYS A 92 20.17 -16.13 15.06
CA CYS A 92 20.66 -14.76 15.24
C CYS A 92 20.14 -14.13 16.53
N THR A 93 18.86 -14.33 16.88
CA THR A 93 18.28 -13.76 18.10
C THR A 93 18.99 -14.28 19.36
N ASP A 94 19.29 -15.57 19.42
CA ASP A 94 19.96 -16.17 20.58
C ASP A 94 21.43 -15.71 20.67
N LEU A 95 22.17 -15.73 19.56
CA LEU A 95 23.55 -15.24 19.50
C LEU A 95 23.65 -13.76 19.87
N THR A 96 22.81 -12.89 19.29
CA THR A 96 22.83 -11.46 19.61
C THR A 96 22.35 -11.19 21.04
N GLY A 97 21.34 -11.93 21.52
CA GLY A 97 20.83 -11.79 22.88
C GLY A 97 21.87 -12.16 23.94
N THR A 98 22.58 -13.27 23.73
CA THR A 98 23.66 -13.74 24.62
C THR A 98 24.89 -12.82 24.60
N MET A 99 25.19 -12.18 23.48
CA MET A 99 26.26 -11.17 23.40
C MET A 99 25.93 -9.89 24.17
N ILE A 100 24.65 -9.48 24.19
CA ILE A 100 24.22 -8.25 24.89
C ILE A 100 24.12 -8.50 26.40
N ASN A 101 23.60 -9.66 26.81
CA ASN A 101 23.44 -10.01 28.21
C ASN A 101 24.36 -11.18 28.55
N LEU A 102 25.62 -10.85 28.89
CA LEU A 102 26.68 -11.81 29.25
C LEU A 102 26.42 -12.57 30.56
N SER A 103 25.26 -12.40 31.20
CA SER A 103 24.89 -13.11 32.42
C SER A 103 24.33 -14.51 32.11
N GLY A 104 25.16 -15.54 32.30
CA GLY A 104 24.75 -16.94 32.24
C GLY A 104 25.72 -17.82 31.46
N GLN A 105 25.62 -19.14 31.66
CA GLN A 105 26.39 -20.11 30.87
C GLN A 105 25.69 -20.32 29.52
N PHE A 106 26.45 -20.13 28.43
CA PHE A 106 25.96 -20.39 27.07
C PHE A 106 25.60 -21.87 26.89
N HIS A 107 24.44 -22.18 26.32
CA HIS A 107 24.04 -23.56 26.02
C HIS A 107 23.17 -23.60 24.76
N LEU A 108 23.55 -24.43 23.77
CA LEU A 108 22.87 -24.52 22.46
C LEU A 108 21.40 -24.94 22.54
N GLY A 109 20.98 -25.56 23.65
CA GLY A 109 19.58 -25.89 23.90
C GLY A 109 18.63 -24.67 23.87
N PHE A 110 19.10 -23.51 24.34
CA PHE A 110 18.29 -22.28 24.30
C PHE A 110 18.16 -21.73 22.88
N MET A 111 19.24 -21.77 22.10
CA MET A 111 19.19 -21.51 20.66
C MET A 111 18.22 -22.44 19.94
N MET A 112 18.25 -23.74 20.27
CA MET A 112 17.35 -24.73 19.67
C MET A 112 15.88 -24.41 19.95
N ILE A 113 15.55 -23.87 21.13
CA ILE A 113 14.19 -23.39 21.45
C ILE A 113 13.77 -22.27 20.50
N LYS A 114 14.63 -21.28 20.25
CA LYS A 114 14.33 -20.16 19.33
C LYS A 114 14.20 -20.64 17.88
N VAL A 115 15.08 -21.55 17.46
CA VAL A 115 15.03 -22.20 16.13
C VAL A 115 13.73 -22.97 15.94
N LEU A 116 13.34 -23.80 16.91
CA LEU A 116 12.08 -24.54 16.88
C LEU A 116 10.88 -23.59 16.78
N LEU A 117 10.90 -22.50 17.54
CA LEU A 117 9.83 -21.49 17.52
C LEU A 117 9.72 -20.82 16.14
N GLY A 118 10.83 -20.37 15.56
CA GLY A 118 10.88 -19.79 14.22
C GLY A 118 10.42 -20.77 13.14
N PHE A 119 10.91 -22.01 13.18
CA PHE A 119 10.47 -23.05 12.26
C PHE A 119 8.96 -23.33 12.37
N SER A 120 8.43 -23.41 13.60
CA SER A 120 7.02 -23.70 13.85
C SER A 120 6.07 -22.66 13.24
N GLY A 121 6.45 -21.38 13.20
CA GLY A 121 5.65 -20.33 12.57
C GLY A 121 5.33 -20.62 11.10
N SER A 122 6.30 -21.19 10.38
CA SER A 122 6.13 -21.53 8.96
C SER A 122 5.07 -22.60 8.70
N LEU A 123 4.82 -23.47 9.70
CA LEU A 123 3.87 -24.58 9.60
C LEU A 123 2.43 -24.10 9.42
N VAL A 124 2.12 -22.86 9.85
CA VAL A 124 0.79 -22.24 9.68
C VAL A 124 0.35 -22.25 8.21
N PHE A 125 1.29 -22.02 7.29
CA PHE A 125 1.07 -21.97 5.84
C PHE A 125 1.62 -23.20 5.09
N LEU A 126 1.97 -24.27 5.81
CA LEU A 126 2.41 -25.53 5.19
C LEU A 126 1.24 -26.30 4.54
N PHE A 127 0.04 -26.22 5.11
CA PHE A 127 -1.16 -26.95 4.65
C PHE A 127 -1.96 -26.24 3.54
N ARG A 128 -2.64 -27.03 2.68
CA ARG A 128 -3.14 -26.61 1.35
C ARG A 128 -4.16 -25.48 1.33
N LYS A 129 -4.88 -25.23 2.43
CA LYS A 129 -5.94 -24.20 2.51
C LYS A 129 -5.58 -23.11 3.52
N ASN A 130 -5.75 -21.84 3.13
CA ASN A 130 -5.59 -20.65 3.98
C ASN A 130 -6.84 -20.38 4.86
N ASN A 131 -7.44 -21.43 5.41
CA ASN A 131 -8.61 -21.32 6.29
C ASN A 131 -8.18 -21.40 7.76
N PHE A 132 -8.96 -20.77 8.65
CA PHE A 132 -8.77 -20.80 10.11
C PHE A 132 -7.35 -20.42 10.54
N ILE A 133 -6.77 -19.38 9.94
CA ILE A 133 -5.38 -18.96 10.19
C ILE A 133 -5.15 -18.69 11.69
N TYR A 134 -6.07 -17.97 12.34
CA TYR A 134 -5.99 -17.72 13.78
C TYR A 134 -5.93 -19.02 14.60
N LEU A 135 -6.80 -19.99 14.29
CA LEU A 135 -6.81 -21.28 14.99
C LEU A 135 -5.51 -22.05 14.79
N LYS A 136 -4.93 -22.01 13.58
CA LYS A 136 -3.61 -22.61 13.31
C LYS A 136 -2.49 -21.92 14.09
N VAL A 137 -2.49 -20.58 14.14
CA VAL A 137 -1.52 -19.82 14.94
C VAL A 137 -1.66 -20.19 16.41
N LEU A 138 -2.87 -20.17 16.96
CA LEU A 138 -3.16 -20.55 18.33
C LEU A 138 -2.66 -21.97 18.63
N LEU A 139 -3.04 -22.95 17.83
CA LEU A 139 -2.68 -24.36 18.05
C LEU A 139 -1.16 -24.60 17.93
N ILE A 140 -0.54 -24.14 16.84
CA ILE A 140 0.88 -24.39 16.58
C ILE A 140 1.75 -23.66 17.60
N TYR A 141 1.45 -22.39 17.90
CA TYR A 141 2.20 -21.64 18.89
C TYR A 141 2.02 -22.25 20.28
N SER A 142 0.81 -22.65 20.68
CA SER A 142 0.56 -23.22 22.01
C SER A 142 1.26 -24.56 22.22
N ILE A 143 1.27 -25.43 21.21
CA ILE A 143 2.00 -26.70 21.25
C ILE A 143 3.51 -26.43 21.38
N CYS A 144 4.05 -25.56 20.53
CA CYS A 144 5.46 -25.22 20.56
C CYS A 144 5.86 -24.55 21.87
N TYR A 145 5.05 -23.63 22.39
CA TYR A 145 5.31 -22.91 23.62
C TYR A 145 5.24 -23.83 24.84
N THR A 146 4.29 -24.76 24.89
CA THR A 146 4.18 -25.78 25.94
C THR A 146 5.39 -26.72 25.91
N LEU A 147 5.76 -27.25 24.75
CA LEU A 147 6.91 -28.15 24.59
C LEU A 147 8.22 -27.45 25.00
N THR A 148 8.43 -26.22 24.53
CA THR A 148 9.64 -25.47 24.85
C THR A 148 9.69 -25.07 26.32
N SER A 149 8.55 -24.68 26.91
CA SER A 149 8.48 -24.20 28.29
C SER A 149 8.51 -25.30 29.35
N LEU A 150 7.81 -26.41 29.14
CA LEU A 150 7.64 -27.47 30.14
C LEU A 150 8.61 -28.65 29.95
N VAL A 151 9.17 -28.84 28.76
CA VAL A 151 10.06 -29.98 28.47
C VAL A 151 11.47 -29.52 28.21
N LEU A 152 11.68 -28.76 27.12
CA LEU A 152 13.03 -28.41 26.68
C LEU A 152 13.75 -27.49 27.67
N ASN A 153 13.08 -26.43 28.12
CA ASN A 153 13.69 -25.44 29.01
C ASN A 153 14.15 -26.04 30.36
N PRO A 154 13.36 -26.87 31.07
CA PRO A 154 13.84 -27.59 32.26
C PRO A 154 15.05 -28.49 32.01
N ILE A 155 15.08 -29.22 30.88
CA ILE A 155 16.21 -30.10 30.52
C ILE A 155 17.50 -29.27 30.38
N TRP A 156 17.41 -28.11 29.71
CA TRP A 156 18.58 -27.24 29.51
C TRP A 156 19.02 -26.53 30.79
N LEU A 157 18.08 -26.07 31.63
CA LEU A 157 18.39 -25.49 32.93
C LEU A 157 19.10 -26.52 33.83
N TYR A 158 18.63 -27.76 33.83
CA TYR A 158 19.31 -28.84 34.56
C TYR A 158 20.72 -29.11 34.01
N ALA A 159 20.89 -29.06 32.69
CA ALA A 159 22.19 -29.25 32.03
C ALA A 159 23.24 -28.21 32.41
N ILE A 160 22.84 -26.95 32.62
CA ILE A 160 23.72 -25.86 33.08
C ILE A 160 23.88 -25.81 34.61
N GLY A 161 23.38 -26.81 35.34
CA GLY A 161 23.65 -26.98 36.78
C GLY A 161 22.65 -26.33 37.74
N TRP A 162 21.44 -25.97 37.30
CA TRP A 162 20.44 -25.35 38.19
C TRP A 162 19.83 -26.32 39.23
N GLY A 163 20.08 -27.63 39.13
CA GLY A 163 19.70 -28.62 40.15
C GLY A 163 18.23 -28.52 40.59
N ASN A 164 18.00 -28.40 41.90
CA ASN A 164 16.64 -28.30 42.47
C ASN A 164 15.90 -27.00 42.09
N ALA A 165 16.60 -25.95 41.66
CA ALA A 165 15.97 -24.71 41.19
C ALA A 165 15.19 -24.90 39.88
N VAL A 166 15.48 -25.98 39.13
CA VAL A 166 14.71 -26.36 37.93
C VAL A 166 13.25 -26.61 38.27
N PHE A 167 12.97 -27.25 39.41
CA PHE A 167 11.59 -27.53 39.84
C PHE A 167 10.82 -26.25 40.16
N VAL A 168 11.46 -25.30 40.85
CA VAL A 168 10.87 -23.97 41.14
C VAL A 168 10.58 -23.22 39.84
N HIS A 169 11.52 -23.22 38.91
CA HIS A 169 11.33 -22.59 37.60
C HIS A 169 10.24 -23.29 36.78
N PHE A 170 10.11 -24.60 36.87
CA PHE A 170 9.06 -25.38 36.22
C PHE A 170 7.68 -25.02 36.76
N VAL A 171 7.50 -24.95 38.08
CA VAL A 171 6.24 -24.50 38.71
C VAL A 171 5.90 -23.07 38.28
N ALA A 172 6.88 -22.17 38.24
CA ALA A 172 6.68 -20.80 37.74
C ALA A 172 6.23 -20.79 36.26
N LYS A 173 6.82 -21.64 35.41
CA LYS A 173 6.41 -21.79 34.01
C LYS A 173 5.01 -22.39 33.85
N LEU A 174 4.61 -23.33 34.71
CA LEU A 174 3.24 -23.87 34.74
C LEU A 174 2.20 -22.79 35.03
N ILE A 175 2.48 -21.90 35.98
CA ILE A 175 1.59 -20.77 36.32
C ILE A 175 1.54 -19.75 35.16
N LYS A 176 2.67 -19.48 34.50
CA LYS A 176 2.75 -18.53 33.37
C LYS A 176 2.15 -19.08 32.07
N LEU A 177 2.07 -20.41 31.92
CA LEU A 177 1.71 -21.07 30.67
C LEU A 177 0.33 -20.64 30.11
N PRO A 178 -0.76 -20.59 30.90
CA PRO A 178 -2.07 -20.16 30.40
C PRO A 178 -2.06 -18.73 29.87
N PHE A 179 -1.36 -17.82 30.56
CA PHE A 179 -1.21 -16.44 30.12
C PHE A 179 -0.41 -16.35 28.82
N GLY A 180 0.70 -17.09 28.70
CA GLY A 180 1.49 -17.13 27.48
C GLY A 180 0.72 -17.67 26.27
N ILE A 181 -0.06 -18.73 26.47
CA ILE A 181 -0.92 -19.33 25.43
C ILE A 181 -2.05 -18.38 25.01
N ALA A 182 -2.59 -17.58 25.92
CA ALA A 182 -3.61 -16.59 25.59
C ALA A 182 -3.02 -15.38 24.84
N VAL A 183 -1.88 -14.87 25.31
CA VAL A 183 -1.32 -13.58 24.87
C VAL A 183 -0.47 -13.70 23.61
N TYR A 184 0.52 -14.61 23.59
CA TYR A 184 1.50 -14.62 22.49
C TYR A 184 0.93 -14.99 21.12
N PRO A 185 0.04 -16.00 20.97
CA PRO A 185 -0.55 -16.31 19.68
C PRO A 185 -1.46 -15.19 19.18
N LEU A 186 -2.15 -14.48 20.09
CA LEU A 186 -2.97 -13.32 19.76
C LEU A 186 -2.11 -12.17 19.21
N ILE A 187 -1.03 -11.81 19.92
CA ILE A 187 -0.11 -10.75 19.47
C ILE A 187 0.57 -11.14 18.16
N ALA A 188 1.01 -12.39 18.02
CA ALA A 188 1.59 -12.90 16.78
C ALA A 188 0.60 -12.78 15.61
N PHE A 189 -0.67 -13.16 15.83
CA PHE A 189 -1.70 -13.05 14.80
C PHE A 189 -2.03 -11.60 14.44
N LEU A 190 -2.26 -10.72 15.42
CA LEU A 190 -2.55 -9.31 15.17
C LEU A 190 -1.41 -8.66 14.39
N SER A 191 -0.18 -8.88 14.82
CA SER A 191 1.02 -8.39 14.13
C SER A 191 1.14 -8.95 12.72
N PHE A 192 0.82 -10.24 12.52
CA PHE A 192 0.76 -10.84 11.19
C PHE A 192 -0.26 -10.15 10.28
N THR A 193 -1.45 -9.81 10.79
CA THR A 193 -2.45 -9.09 9.98
C THR A 193 -1.98 -7.70 9.55
N VAL A 194 -1.14 -7.04 10.34
CA VAL A 194 -0.52 -5.75 10.00
C VAL A 194 0.59 -5.95 8.99
N ILE A 195 1.52 -6.88 9.23
CA ILE A 195 2.64 -7.15 8.32
C ILE A 195 2.14 -7.53 6.92
N VAL A 196 1.14 -8.41 6.82
CA VAL A 196 0.55 -8.82 5.53
C VAL A 196 -0.03 -7.63 4.75
N LYS A 197 -0.55 -6.60 5.42
CA LYS A 197 -1.02 -5.37 4.74
C LYS A 197 0.14 -4.54 4.20
N ILE A 198 1.26 -4.48 4.93
CA ILE A 198 2.46 -3.74 4.53
C ILE A 198 3.13 -4.40 3.32
N ILE A 199 3.24 -5.73 3.34
CA ILE A 199 3.89 -6.49 2.26
C ILE A 199 2.93 -6.94 1.16
N LYS A 200 1.69 -6.44 1.11
CA LYS A 200 0.63 -6.91 0.19
C LYS A 200 1.03 -6.85 -1.30
N ASP A 201 1.94 -5.95 -1.66
CA ASP A 201 2.39 -5.70 -3.03
C ASP A 201 3.66 -6.50 -3.37
N TRP A 202 4.22 -7.25 -2.42
CA TRP A 202 5.40 -8.08 -2.62
C TRP A 202 5.04 -9.34 -3.42
N SER A 203 6.02 -9.90 -4.13
CA SER A 203 5.79 -11.06 -4.98
C SER A 203 5.52 -12.32 -4.16
N GLU A 204 4.72 -13.25 -4.72
CA GLU A 204 4.43 -14.55 -4.08
C GLU A 204 5.67 -15.45 -3.93
N ASN A 205 6.71 -15.15 -4.71
CA ASN A 205 7.99 -15.86 -4.67
C ASN A 205 8.88 -15.39 -3.52
N GLU A 206 8.74 -14.15 -3.06
CA GLU A 206 9.53 -13.55 -1.97
C GLU A 206 8.96 -13.86 -0.57
N VAL A 207 7.64 -14.06 -0.46
CA VAL A 207 6.95 -14.15 0.84
C VAL A 207 6.34 -15.53 1.06
N TRP A 208 6.70 -16.19 2.17
CA TRP A 208 6.24 -17.56 2.46
C TRP A 208 4.74 -17.67 2.64
N CYS A 209 4.10 -16.72 3.33
CA CYS A 209 2.66 -16.79 3.55
C CYS A 209 1.82 -16.60 2.27
N PHE A 210 2.41 -16.05 1.20
CA PHE A 210 1.76 -15.90 -0.12
C PHE A 210 2.00 -17.07 -1.06
N ARG A 211 2.71 -18.12 -0.63
CA ARG A 211 3.06 -19.29 -1.47
C ARG A 211 1.89 -20.03 -2.13
N ARG A 212 0.65 -19.71 -1.75
CA ARG A 212 -0.61 -20.28 -2.25
C ARG A 212 -1.65 -19.19 -2.54
N GLY A 213 -1.19 -18.01 -2.92
CA GLY A 213 -2.00 -16.83 -3.18
C GLY A 213 -2.02 -15.83 -2.02
N LYS A 214 -2.36 -14.58 -2.33
CA LYS A 214 -2.48 -13.49 -1.34
C LYS A 214 -3.58 -13.76 -0.31
N ILE A 215 -3.30 -13.43 0.95
CA ILE A 215 -4.20 -13.69 2.08
C ILE A 215 -5.13 -12.50 2.31
N ASN A 216 -6.44 -12.71 2.20
CA ASN A 216 -7.46 -11.72 2.54
C ASN A 216 -8.08 -12.01 3.91
N PHE A 217 -7.51 -11.46 4.99
CA PHE A 217 -8.01 -11.63 6.36
C PHE A 217 -9.42 -11.10 6.61
N PHE A 218 -9.81 -10.05 5.87
CA PHE A 218 -11.10 -9.37 6.04
C PHE A 218 -12.05 -9.59 4.86
N GLY A 219 -11.69 -10.49 3.95
CA GLY A 219 -12.42 -10.79 2.72
C GLY A 219 -13.62 -11.71 2.94
N LYS A 220 -14.62 -11.27 3.73
CA LYS A 220 -16.05 -11.64 3.59
C LYS A 220 -16.99 -10.89 4.54
N ILE A 221 -16.55 -10.41 5.70
CA ILE A 221 -17.41 -9.64 6.63
C ILE A 221 -17.64 -8.20 6.13
N MET A 222 -16.73 -7.63 5.33
CA MET A 222 -16.98 -6.36 4.61
C MET A 222 -17.54 -6.53 3.19
N LEU A 223 -17.74 -7.78 2.73
CA LEU A 223 -18.05 -8.06 1.31
C LEU A 223 -19.51 -8.42 1.04
N LYS A 224 -20.32 -8.70 2.07
CA LYS A 224 -21.78 -8.85 1.90
C LYS A 224 -22.54 -7.52 1.77
N ARG A 225 -21.92 -6.38 2.11
CA ARG A 225 -22.50 -5.04 1.87
C ARG A 225 -21.94 -4.35 0.61
N LYS A 226 -20.94 -4.94 -0.06
CA LYS A 226 -20.31 -4.41 -1.28
C LYS A 226 -20.67 -5.15 -2.57
N LEU A 227 -21.58 -6.12 -2.50
CA LEU A 227 -22.11 -6.83 -3.67
C LEU A 227 -23.46 -6.29 -4.20
N SER A 228 -23.86 -5.07 -3.80
CA SER A 228 -24.96 -4.34 -4.46
C SER A 228 -24.57 -2.96 -5.00
N LEU A 229 -23.29 -2.57 -4.90
CA LEU A 229 -22.80 -1.39 -5.58
C LEU A 229 -21.72 -1.85 -6.55
N LYS A 230 -22.13 -2.05 -7.81
CA LYS A 230 -21.22 -1.89 -8.95
C LYS A 230 -20.52 -0.55 -8.73
N LYS A 231 -19.28 -0.57 -8.22
CA LYS A 231 -18.38 0.57 -8.40
C LYS A 231 -18.22 0.67 -9.91
N GLY A 232 -18.65 1.78 -10.48
CA GLY A 232 -18.23 2.18 -11.81
C GLY A 232 -16.72 2.34 -11.74
N GLU A 233 -15.98 1.31 -12.13
CA GLU A 233 -14.69 1.57 -12.76
C GLU A 233 -15.04 2.42 -13.98
N VAL A 234 -14.62 3.68 -13.94
CA VAL A 234 -14.75 4.57 -15.08
C VAL A 234 -14.04 3.87 -16.23
N LYS A 235 -14.82 3.50 -17.24
CA LYS A 235 -14.28 2.90 -18.46
C LYS A 235 -13.59 4.04 -19.20
N MET A 236 -12.36 4.36 -18.81
CA MET A 236 -11.50 5.26 -19.59
C MET A 236 -11.53 4.74 -21.03
N ASN A 237 -11.65 5.65 -22.00
CA ASN A 237 -11.45 5.28 -23.39
C ASN A 237 -10.13 4.50 -23.49
N LYS A 238 -10.03 3.54 -24.39
CA LYS A 238 -8.77 2.81 -24.56
C LYS A 238 -7.76 3.74 -25.22
N LEU A 239 -6.56 3.91 -24.64
CA LEU A 239 -5.54 4.76 -25.26
C LEU A 239 -5.10 4.11 -26.57
N LYS A 240 -5.32 4.78 -27.70
CA LYS A 240 -4.91 4.28 -29.01
C LYS A 240 -3.64 4.96 -29.48
N ILE A 241 -2.90 4.33 -30.39
CA ILE A 241 -1.72 4.94 -31.03
C ILE A 241 -2.08 6.24 -31.74
N LYS A 242 -3.26 6.31 -32.37
CA LYS A 242 -3.76 7.53 -33.00
C LYS A 242 -3.79 8.73 -32.04
N ASN A 243 -4.11 8.53 -30.76
CA ASN A 243 -4.11 9.60 -29.78
C ASN A 243 -2.71 10.21 -29.58
N LEU A 244 -1.65 9.39 -29.66
CA LEU A 244 -0.27 9.88 -29.60
C LEU A 244 0.12 10.63 -30.87
N VAL A 245 -0.28 10.11 -32.04
CA VAL A 245 0.00 10.76 -33.33
C VAL A 245 -0.63 12.14 -33.38
N ASP A 246 -1.90 12.26 -32.99
CA ASP A 246 -2.63 13.52 -33.01
C ASP A 246 -2.11 14.52 -31.96
N HIS A 247 -1.71 14.05 -30.77
CA HIS A 247 -1.27 14.94 -29.67
C HIS A 247 0.19 15.42 -29.83
N PHE A 248 1.08 14.57 -30.34
CA PHE A 248 2.51 14.89 -30.49
C PHE A 248 2.91 15.18 -31.94
N GLU A 249 1.94 15.26 -32.86
CA GLU A 249 2.14 15.48 -34.30
C GLU A 249 3.19 14.52 -34.90
N LEU A 250 3.14 13.23 -34.49
CA LEU A 250 4.13 12.24 -34.90
C LEU A 250 3.99 11.90 -36.39
N GLU A 251 5.11 11.83 -37.08
CA GLU A 251 5.13 11.37 -38.47
C GLU A 251 4.97 9.84 -38.51
N VAL A 252 3.99 9.35 -39.27
CA VAL A 252 3.76 7.89 -39.42
C VAL A 252 4.58 7.36 -40.60
N ILE A 253 5.69 6.69 -40.30
CA ILE A 253 6.61 6.10 -41.28
C ILE A 253 6.05 4.79 -41.85
N SER A 254 5.43 3.97 -41.00
CA SER A 254 4.92 2.64 -41.38
C SER A 254 3.73 2.20 -40.50
N GLY A 255 2.91 1.25 -40.98
CA GLY A 255 1.81 0.67 -40.18
C GLY A 255 0.61 1.59 -39.92
N LYS A 256 0.19 2.41 -40.91
CA LYS A 256 -0.94 3.36 -40.78
C LYS A 256 -2.27 2.67 -40.46
N GLU A 257 -2.47 1.49 -41.00
CA GLU A 257 -3.63 0.61 -40.76
C GLU A 257 -3.72 0.07 -39.31
N HIS A 258 -2.65 0.23 -38.52
CA HIS A 258 -2.56 -0.28 -37.15
C HIS A 258 -2.58 0.83 -36.07
N LEU A 259 -2.93 2.07 -36.42
CA LEU A 259 -3.02 3.19 -35.46
C LEU A 259 -4.16 3.04 -34.43
N ASP A 260 -5.09 2.11 -34.64
CA ASP A 260 -6.13 1.75 -33.68
C ASP A 260 -5.65 0.79 -32.57
N ASN A 261 -4.39 0.35 -32.62
CA ASN A 261 -3.78 -0.46 -31.57
C ASN A 261 -3.86 0.23 -30.21
N VAL A 262 -4.12 -0.56 -29.17
CA VAL A 262 -4.32 -0.05 -27.81
C VAL A 262 -3.02 -0.10 -27.01
N ILE A 263 -2.70 1.00 -26.34
CA ILE A 263 -1.65 1.10 -25.33
C ILE A 263 -2.27 0.72 -23.99
N GLU A 264 -1.83 -0.41 -23.43
CA GLU A 264 -2.39 -0.94 -22.19
C GLU A 264 -1.44 -0.82 -21.00
N VAL A 265 -0.16 -0.48 -21.24
CA VAL A 265 0.88 -0.45 -20.22
C VAL A 265 1.52 0.93 -20.20
N TYR A 266 1.51 1.54 -19.02
CA TYR A 266 2.19 2.80 -18.77
C TYR A 266 3.71 2.71 -19.03
N GLY A 267 4.24 3.78 -19.61
CA GLY A 267 5.66 4.03 -19.79
C GLY A 267 6.18 3.67 -21.17
N LEU A 268 7.45 4.02 -21.40
CA LEU A 268 8.19 3.67 -22.62
C LEU A 268 9.22 2.59 -22.33
N ASN A 269 9.49 1.75 -23.33
CA ASN A 269 10.60 0.82 -23.30
C ASN A 269 11.78 1.35 -24.12
N ARG A 270 12.95 1.44 -23.49
CA ARG A 270 14.23 1.76 -24.12
C ARG A 270 14.96 0.45 -24.39
N ALA A 271 14.77 -0.09 -25.59
CA ALA A 271 15.04 -1.49 -25.90
C ALA A 271 16.54 -1.86 -26.07
N GLY A 272 17.44 -1.27 -25.28
CA GLY A 272 18.88 -1.49 -25.39
C GLY A 272 19.30 -2.92 -25.01
N LEU A 273 18.71 -3.49 -23.96
CA LEU A 273 19.03 -4.87 -23.51
C LEU A 273 18.38 -5.92 -24.41
N GLU A 274 17.21 -5.63 -24.94
CA GLU A 274 16.50 -6.48 -25.88
C GLU A 274 17.25 -6.58 -27.21
N LEU A 275 17.78 -5.45 -27.72
CA LEU A 275 18.70 -5.46 -28.86
C LEU A 275 19.98 -6.26 -28.58
N ALA A 276 20.40 -6.38 -27.32
CA ALA A 276 21.52 -7.21 -26.89
C ALA A 276 21.16 -8.70 -26.70
N GLY A 277 19.88 -9.08 -26.86
CA GLY A 277 19.41 -10.47 -26.76
C GLY A 277 18.79 -10.85 -25.41
N TYR A 278 18.61 -9.91 -24.49
CA TYR A 278 17.87 -10.15 -23.25
C TYR A 278 16.38 -9.90 -23.48
N VAL A 279 15.60 -10.97 -23.59
CA VAL A 279 14.14 -10.88 -23.71
C VAL A 279 13.49 -11.30 -22.40
N GLU A 280 12.74 -10.37 -21.80
CA GLU A 280 11.94 -10.65 -20.61
C GLU A 280 10.83 -11.67 -20.97
N LYS A 281 10.86 -12.83 -20.31
CA LYS A 281 9.87 -13.92 -20.49
C LYS A 281 8.63 -13.64 -19.63
N ASP A 282 7.48 -14.12 -20.10
CA ASP A 282 6.17 -14.03 -19.41
C ASP A 282 5.51 -12.64 -19.34
N VAL A 283 5.81 -11.74 -20.28
CA VAL A 283 5.16 -10.42 -20.39
C VAL A 283 3.90 -10.51 -21.27
N GLN A 284 2.71 -10.36 -20.69
CA GLN A 284 1.44 -10.44 -21.43
C GLN A 284 1.14 -9.20 -22.30
N LYS A 285 1.65 -8.03 -21.91
CA LYS A 285 1.42 -6.74 -22.58
C LYS A 285 2.70 -5.91 -22.53
N ARG A 286 3.15 -5.37 -23.66
CA ARG A 286 4.39 -4.57 -23.75
C ARG A 286 4.12 -3.08 -23.88
N ARG A 287 5.10 -2.28 -23.47
CA ARG A 287 5.13 -0.81 -23.61
C ARG A 287 5.46 -0.42 -25.05
N VAL A 288 5.09 0.80 -25.43
CA VAL A 288 5.60 1.43 -26.66
C VAL A 288 7.13 1.51 -26.57
N VAL A 289 7.82 1.13 -27.65
CA VAL A 289 9.28 1.15 -27.71
C VAL A 289 9.76 2.50 -28.24
N LEU A 290 10.79 3.07 -27.61
CA LEU A 290 11.48 4.27 -28.10
C LEU A 290 12.91 3.94 -28.48
N PHE A 291 13.24 4.17 -29.73
CA PHE A 291 14.59 4.09 -30.27
C PHE A 291 15.19 5.48 -30.45
N SER A 292 16.35 5.69 -29.82
CA SER A 292 17.08 6.93 -29.87
C SER A 292 18.43 6.76 -30.55
N ASN A 293 19.22 7.84 -30.60
CA ASN A 293 20.59 7.80 -31.12
C ASN A 293 21.47 6.67 -30.50
N LYS A 294 21.25 6.29 -29.24
CA LYS A 294 22.04 5.22 -28.60
C LYS A 294 21.76 3.87 -29.25
N GLU A 295 20.49 3.53 -29.42
CA GLU A 295 20.07 2.29 -30.05
C GLU A 295 20.43 2.28 -31.54
N ASN A 296 20.36 3.44 -32.22
CA ASN A 296 20.85 3.60 -33.59
C ASN A 296 22.35 3.27 -33.71
N ASN A 297 23.19 3.83 -32.85
CA ASN A 297 24.64 3.60 -32.89
C ASN A 297 24.98 2.14 -32.59
N TYR A 298 24.25 1.51 -31.65
CA TYR A 298 24.46 0.10 -31.31
C TYR A 298 24.12 -0.82 -32.48
N ILE A 299 22.98 -0.60 -33.15
CA ILE A 299 22.50 -1.51 -34.19
C ILE A 299 23.35 -1.45 -35.46
N HIS A 300 23.93 -0.28 -35.76
CA HIS A 300 24.86 -0.09 -36.89
C HIS A 300 26.22 -0.80 -36.72
N GLY A 301 26.51 -1.33 -35.53
CA GLY A 301 27.67 -2.20 -35.32
C GLY A 301 27.51 -3.61 -35.89
N PHE A 302 26.32 -3.98 -36.40
CA PHE A 302 25.98 -5.31 -36.89
C PHE A 302 25.69 -5.32 -38.38
N THR A 303 25.85 -6.49 -39.01
CA THR A 303 25.50 -6.70 -40.43
C THR A 303 23.99 -6.62 -40.65
N GLU A 304 23.54 -6.40 -41.89
CA GLU A 304 22.10 -6.29 -42.20
C GLU A 304 21.27 -7.50 -41.72
N ALA A 305 21.79 -8.71 -41.93
CA ALA A 305 21.13 -9.95 -41.51
C ALA A 305 21.00 -10.07 -39.99
N GLU A 306 22.02 -9.63 -39.24
CA GLU A 306 22.00 -9.62 -37.78
C GLU A 306 21.02 -8.57 -37.24
N ARG A 307 20.95 -7.38 -37.87
CA ARG A 307 20.00 -6.34 -37.52
C ARG A 307 18.56 -6.81 -37.70
N GLU A 308 18.25 -7.43 -38.85
CA GLU A 308 16.93 -7.99 -39.12
C GLU A 308 16.55 -9.04 -38.06
N LYS A 309 17.47 -9.94 -37.73
CA LYS A 309 17.25 -10.96 -36.70
C LYS A 309 16.94 -10.33 -35.34
N LYS A 310 17.73 -9.33 -34.91
CA LYS A 310 17.53 -8.62 -33.64
C LYS A 310 16.19 -7.90 -33.58
N TYR A 311 15.80 -7.19 -34.65
CA TYR A 311 14.50 -6.54 -34.72
C TYR A 311 13.35 -7.55 -34.67
N LEU A 312 13.44 -8.66 -35.41
CA LEU A 312 12.41 -9.70 -35.40
C LEU A 312 12.26 -10.34 -34.03
N GLU A 313 13.35 -10.67 -33.34
CA GLU A 313 13.31 -11.24 -31.99
C GLU A 313 12.69 -10.27 -30.98
N MET A 314 13.03 -8.99 -31.06
CA MET A 314 12.49 -7.96 -30.17
C MET A 314 11.00 -7.66 -30.45
N LEU A 315 10.60 -7.58 -31.72
CA LEU A 315 9.27 -7.14 -32.14
C LEU A 315 8.22 -8.27 -32.16
N LYS A 316 8.62 -9.52 -31.94
CA LYS A 316 7.74 -10.69 -31.96
C LYS A 316 6.61 -10.65 -30.91
N ASP A 317 6.79 -9.90 -29.82
CA ASP A 317 5.96 -9.97 -28.62
C ASP A 317 4.92 -8.85 -28.51
N LYS A 318 4.07 -8.69 -29.53
CA LYS A 318 2.89 -7.78 -29.55
C LYS A 318 3.16 -6.39 -28.94
N ILE A 319 4.14 -5.70 -29.49
CA ILE A 319 4.44 -4.31 -29.12
C ILE A 319 3.41 -3.38 -29.79
N PRO A 320 2.83 -2.42 -29.07
CA PRO A 320 1.74 -1.60 -29.60
C PRO A 320 2.19 -0.63 -30.71
N ALA A 321 3.40 -0.05 -30.58
CA ALA A 321 4.06 0.78 -31.58
C ALA A 321 5.55 0.94 -31.26
N VAL A 322 6.31 1.38 -32.28
CA VAL A 322 7.71 1.81 -32.16
C VAL A 322 7.80 3.30 -32.50
N ILE A 323 8.49 4.07 -31.66
CA ILE A 323 8.80 5.47 -31.90
C ILE A 323 10.30 5.60 -32.12
N ILE A 324 10.70 6.30 -33.17
CA ILE A 324 12.09 6.62 -33.48
C ILE A 324 12.34 8.12 -33.36
N THR A 325 13.50 8.49 -32.83
CA THR A 325 13.97 9.89 -32.87
C THR A 325 14.52 10.23 -34.24
N GLU A 326 14.64 11.53 -34.54
CA GLU A 326 15.19 12.05 -35.80
C GLU A 326 16.54 11.44 -36.23
N LYS A 327 17.42 11.11 -35.27
CA LYS A 327 18.76 10.53 -35.53
C LYS A 327 18.76 9.02 -35.76
N PHE A 328 17.61 8.36 -35.67
CA PHE A 328 17.51 6.92 -35.91
C PHE A 328 17.14 6.70 -37.38
N ASP A 329 18.04 6.10 -38.14
CA ASP A 329 17.88 5.89 -39.57
C ASP A 329 18.33 4.46 -39.93
N ASP A 330 17.37 3.55 -39.98
CA ASP A 330 17.63 2.17 -40.40
C ASP A 330 16.42 1.62 -41.18
N ASN A 331 16.60 1.48 -42.49
CA ASN A 331 15.58 0.94 -43.41
C ASN A 331 15.18 -0.50 -43.08
N ILE A 332 16.02 -1.28 -42.38
CA ILE A 332 15.70 -2.65 -41.98
C ILE A 332 14.57 -2.62 -40.95
N LEU A 333 14.58 -1.67 -40.00
CA LEU A 333 13.50 -1.51 -39.02
C LEU A 333 12.17 -1.20 -39.71
N VAL A 334 12.17 -0.35 -40.74
CA VAL A 334 10.96 -0.01 -41.52
C VAL A 334 10.39 -1.25 -42.20
N LYS A 335 11.24 -2.09 -42.81
CA LYS A 335 10.82 -3.35 -43.42
C LYS A 335 10.26 -4.33 -42.39
N THR A 336 10.93 -4.48 -41.24
CA THR A 336 10.51 -5.42 -40.18
C THR A 336 9.20 -5.00 -39.54
N THR A 337 9.02 -3.71 -39.23
CA THR A 337 7.78 -3.17 -38.63
C THR A 337 6.57 -3.33 -39.56
N ASN A 338 6.74 -3.02 -40.85
CA ASN A 338 5.71 -3.28 -41.87
C ASN A 338 5.33 -4.77 -41.95
N LYS A 339 6.32 -5.66 -41.97
CA LYS A 339 6.09 -7.12 -42.03
C LYS A 339 5.30 -7.63 -40.81
N LEU A 340 5.49 -7.01 -39.64
CA LEU A 340 4.83 -7.41 -38.38
C LEU A 340 3.53 -6.64 -38.09
N GLY A 341 3.16 -5.66 -38.91
CA GLY A 341 1.98 -4.83 -38.67
C GLY A 341 2.10 -3.95 -37.42
N ILE A 342 3.30 -3.45 -37.13
CA ILE A 342 3.56 -2.58 -35.97
C ILE A 342 3.74 -1.14 -36.49
N PRO A 343 2.98 -0.15 -35.98
CA PRO A 343 3.18 1.24 -36.35
C PRO A 343 4.59 1.72 -36.00
N LEU A 344 5.27 2.33 -36.98
CA LEU A 344 6.53 3.03 -36.79
C LEU A 344 6.27 4.54 -36.90
N LEU A 345 6.56 5.25 -35.82
CA LEU A 345 6.32 6.67 -35.68
C LEU A 345 7.65 7.40 -35.51
N LYS A 346 7.76 8.61 -36.05
CA LYS A 346 8.94 9.45 -35.92
C LYS A 346 8.60 10.74 -35.20
N VAL A 347 9.44 11.09 -34.23
CA VAL A 347 9.42 12.39 -33.56
C VAL A 347 10.44 13.32 -34.21
N SER A 348 10.03 14.55 -34.48
CA SER A 348 10.82 15.57 -35.17
C SER A 348 11.14 16.75 -34.24
N GLY A 349 12.35 17.30 -34.33
CA GLY A 349 12.71 18.59 -33.72
C GLY A 349 12.87 18.61 -32.19
N GLN A 350 12.70 17.49 -31.49
CA GLN A 350 12.82 17.39 -30.03
C GLN A 350 13.97 16.46 -29.61
N THR A 351 14.58 16.73 -28.45
CA THR A 351 15.52 15.79 -27.85
C THR A 351 14.79 14.56 -27.29
N THR A 352 15.50 13.44 -27.17
CA THR A 352 14.92 12.20 -26.61
C THR A 352 14.39 12.39 -25.19
N SER A 353 15.08 13.20 -24.38
CA SER A 353 14.70 13.45 -22.98
C SER A 353 13.43 14.28 -22.89
N GLU A 354 13.32 15.35 -23.68
CA GLU A 354 12.13 16.19 -23.76
C GLU A 354 10.91 15.37 -24.18
N PHE A 355 11.03 14.63 -25.29
CA PHE A 355 9.94 13.79 -25.76
C PHE A 355 9.52 12.74 -24.72
N THR A 356 10.49 12.12 -24.05
CA THR A 356 10.21 11.14 -22.98
C THR A 356 9.46 11.78 -21.81
N GLN A 357 9.77 13.02 -21.43
CA GLN A 357 9.05 13.72 -20.36
C GLN A 357 7.61 14.06 -20.80
N GLN A 358 7.45 14.58 -22.02
CA GLN A 358 6.13 14.97 -22.52
C GLN A 358 5.18 13.78 -22.65
N ILE A 359 5.63 12.66 -23.23
CA ILE A 359 4.81 11.46 -23.38
C ILE A 359 4.50 10.78 -22.04
N LEU A 360 5.42 10.83 -21.07
CA LEU A 360 5.14 10.33 -19.72
C LEU A 360 4.13 11.22 -18.99
N GLY A 361 4.18 12.54 -19.16
CA GLY A 361 3.15 13.44 -18.63
C GLY A 361 1.77 13.16 -19.22
N PHE A 362 1.70 12.98 -20.54
CA PHE A 362 0.46 12.56 -21.21
C PHE A 362 -0.05 11.20 -20.71
N TYR A 363 0.85 10.24 -20.48
CA TYR A 363 0.49 8.96 -19.88
C TYR A 363 0.06 9.08 -18.41
N ASP A 364 0.67 9.98 -17.64
CA ASP A 364 0.30 10.23 -16.25
C ASP A 364 -1.16 10.68 -16.17
N ASP A 365 -1.58 11.58 -17.07
CA ASP A 365 -2.97 12.02 -17.15
C ASP A 365 -3.91 10.91 -17.62
N TYR A 366 -3.50 10.13 -18.62
CA TYR A 366 -4.36 9.10 -19.21
C TYR A 366 -4.54 7.86 -18.32
N PHE A 367 -3.45 7.39 -17.71
CA PHE A 367 -3.42 6.21 -16.85
C PHE A 367 -3.62 6.56 -15.38
N ALA A 368 -3.87 7.84 -15.04
CA ALA A 368 -4.16 8.27 -13.68
C ALA A 368 -5.28 7.40 -13.07
N PRO A 369 -5.05 6.78 -11.90
CA PRO A 369 -6.11 6.08 -11.19
C PRO A 369 -7.29 7.03 -10.94
N SER A 370 -8.50 6.55 -11.21
CA SER A 370 -9.71 7.33 -11.01
C SER A 370 -10.80 6.54 -10.27
N GLU A 371 -11.65 7.25 -9.53
CA GLU A 371 -12.80 6.72 -8.83
C GLU A 371 -13.97 7.71 -8.92
N GLU A 372 -15.18 7.21 -9.16
CA GLU A 372 -16.40 8.01 -9.14
C GLU A 372 -17.01 8.10 -7.74
N PHE A 373 -17.38 9.32 -7.35
CA PHE A 373 -18.06 9.62 -6.10
C PHE A 373 -19.41 10.25 -6.36
N HIS A 374 -20.41 9.85 -5.58
CA HIS A 374 -21.69 10.55 -5.54
C HIS A 374 -21.60 11.78 -4.65
N GLY A 375 -21.78 12.95 -5.22
CA GLY A 375 -21.57 14.23 -4.53
C GLY A 375 -21.52 15.40 -5.49
N SER A 376 -21.23 16.57 -4.95
CA SER A 376 -21.04 17.81 -5.70
C SER A 376 -19.62 18.31 -5.49
N LEU A 377 -19.04 18.98 -6.49
CA LEU A 377 -17.72 19.58 -6.41
C LEU A 377 -17.82 21.05 -6.79
N VAL A 378 -17.33 21.90 -5.89
CA VAL A 378 -17.34 23.36 -6.03
C VAL A 378 -15.98 23.90 -5.63
N ASN A 379 -15.43 24.84 -6.37
CA ASN A 379 -14.25 25.59 -5.95
C ASN A 379 -14.68 26.84 -5.17
N ILE A 380 -14.34 26.88 -3.89
CA ILE A 380 -14.72 27.92 -2.93
C ILE A 380 -13.45 28.64 -2.50
N TYR A 381 -13.36 29.94 -2.75
CA TYR A 381 -12.17 30.77 -2.45
C TYR A 381 -10.83 30.18 -2.95
N GLY A 382 -10.84 29.48 -4.09
CA GLY A 382 -9.65 28.84 -4.67
C GLY A 382 -9.41 27.40 -4.20
N LYS A 383 -10.29 26.83 -3.35
CA LYS A 383 -10.16 25.47 -2.81
C LYS A 383 -11.24 24.56 -3.35
N GLY A 384 -10.89 23.40 -3.89
CA GLY A 384 -11.88 22.42 -4.32
C GLY A 384 -12.50 21.68 -3.14
N VAL A 385 -13.82 21.76 -3.03
CA VAL A 385 -14.60 21.20 -1.92
C VAL A 385 -15.55 20.14 -2.46
N MET A 386 -15.32 18.88 -2.08
CA MET A 386 -16.22 17.79 -2.41
C MET A 386 -17.29 17.66 -1.33
N ILE A 387 -18.54 17.96 -1.70
CA ILE A 387 -19.71 17.90 -0.82
C ILE A 387 -20.41 16.55 -1.03
N MET A 388 -20.44 15.76 0.03
CA MET A 388 -20.98 14.40 0.04
C MET A 388 -22.12 14.29 1.04
N GLY A 389 -22.95 13.26 0.91
CA GLY A 389 -24.09 13.05 1.80
C GLY A 389 -25.18 12.17 1.19
N LYS A 390 -26.12 11.72 2.02
CA LYS A 390 -27.26 10.90 1.59
C LYS A 390 -28.06 11.59 0.47
N SER A 391 -28.70 10.82 -0.41
CA SER A 391 -29.58 11.38 -1.44
C SER A 391 -30.72 12.20 -0.79
N GLY A 392 -31.04 13.35 -1.39
CA GLY A 392 -32.08 14.27 -0.90
C GLY A 392 -31.74 15.05 0.38
N ILE A 393 -30.47 15.08 0.82
CA ILE A 393 -30.04 15.91 1.97
C ILE A 393 -29.87 17.39 1.62
N GLY A 394 -29.89 17.76 0.34
CA GLY A 394 -29.73 19.15 -0.12
C GLY A 394 -28.42 19.47 -0.85
N LYS A 395 -27.66 18.48 -1.34
CA LYS A 395 -26.33 18.70 -1.97
C LYS A 395 -26.40 19.63 -3.18
N SER A 396 -27.34 19.35 -4.10
CA SER A 396 -27.53 20.11 -5.34
C SER A 396 -28.02 21.52 -5.05
N GLU A 397 -28.95 21.68 -4.09
CA GLU A 397 -29.47 22.99 -3.68
C GLU A 397 -28.38 23.86 -3.03
N ILE A 398 -27.55 23.29 -2.15
CA ILE A 398 -26.40 23.98 -1.54
C ILE A 398 -25.37 24.36 -2.60
N THR A 399 -25.13 23.47 -3.57
CA THR A 399 -24.20 23.74 -4.68
C THR A 399 -24.64 24.94 -5.51
N ILE A 400 -25.92 25.01 -5.87
CA ILE A 400 -26.48 26.17 -6.58
C ILE A 400 -26.40 27.44 -5.73
N GLU A 401 -26.64 27.35 -4.42
CA GLU A 401 -26.51 28.50 -3.52
C GLU A 401 -25.06 29.03 -3.49
N LEU A 402 -24.05 28.15 -3.47
CA LEU A 402 -22.65 28.53 -3.54
C LEU A 402 -22.29 29.17 -4.89
N VAL A 403 -22.81 28.64 -6.00
CA VAL A 403 -22.59 29.22 -7.33
C VAL A 403 -23.20 30.61 -7.45
N LYS A 404 -24.39 30.85 -6.85
CA LYS A 404 -25.00 32.19 -6.78
C LYS A 404 -24.15 33.20 -6.00
N LYS A 405 -23.22 32.74 -5.16
CA LYS A 405 -22.22 33.57 -4.47
C LYS A 405 -20.91 33.71 -5.26
N ASN A 406 -20.91 33.35 -6.54
CA ASN A 406 -19.76 33.39 -7.46
C ASN A 406 -18.64 32.40 -7.14
N HIS A 407 -18.94 31.30 -6.44
CA HIS A 407 -18.02 30.16 -6.38
C HIS A 407 -18.10 29.35 -7.68
N LEU A 408 -17.01 28.66 -8.03
CA LEU A 408 -16.94 27.97 -9.32
C LEU A 408 -17.55 26.57 -9.21
N PHE A 409 -18.55 26.30 -10.04
CA PHE A 409 -19.13 24.99 -10.23
C PHE A 409 -18.19 24.08 -11.00
N VAL A 410 -17.96 22.87 -10.47
CA VAL A 410 -17.18 21.84 -11.17
C VAL A 410 -18.05 20.66 -11.57
N GLY A 411 -19.02 20.26 -10.73
CA GLY A 411 -19.95 19.18 -11.06
C GLY A 411 -20.94 18.87 -9.94
N ASP A 412 -21.99 18.14 -10.29
CA ASP A 412 -22.99 17.61 -9.36
C ASP A 412 -23.34 16.15 -9.68
N ASP A 413 -23.90 15.45 -8.70
CA ASP A 413 -24.27 14.04 -8.69
C ASP A 413 -23.10 13.04 -8.87
N ARG A 414 -22.30 13.13 -9.94
CA ARG A 414 -21.18 12.22 -10.21
C ARG A 414 -19.88 12.97 -10.44
N ILE A 415 -18.99 12.87 -9.47
CA ILE A 415 -17.65 13.46 -9.51
C ILE A 415 -16.62 12.37 -9.77
N VAL A 416 -15.84 12.55 -10.83
CA VAL A 416 -14.69 11.69 -11.13
C VAL A 416 -13.47 12.27 -10.40
N ALA A 417 -13.00 11.57 -9.37
CA ALA A 417 -11.75 11.90 -8.70
C ALA A 417 -10.59 11.16 -9.39
N ILE A 418 -9.53 11.88 -9.69
CA ILE A 418 -8.36 11.43 -10.44
C ILE A 418 -7.12 11.71 -9.62
N ARG A 419 -6.28 10.69 -9.41
CA ARG A 419 -5.01 10.86 -8.72
C ARG A 419 -3.91 11.24 -9.70
N LYS A 420 -3.48 12.50 -9.64
CA LYS A 420 -2.30 13.00 -10.34
C LYS A 420 -1.17 13.18 -9.32
N SER A 421 -0.17 12.31 -9.39
CA SER A 421 0.94 12.25 -8.42
C SER A 421 0.49 12.06 -6.96
N SER A 422 0.67 13.07 -6.11
CA SER A 422 0.31 13.09 -4.69
C SER A 422 -1.00 13.84 -4.39
N LYS A 423 -1.65 14.37 -5.41
CA LYS A 423 -2.87 15.20 -5.31
C LYS A 423 -4.05 14.49 -5.93
N ILE A 424 -5.25 14.87 -5.50
CA ILE A 424 -6.51 14.39 -6.06
C ILE A 424 -7.16 15.56 -6.77
N TYR A 425 -7.42 15.40 -8.06
CA TYR A 425 -8.22 16.33 -8.85
C TYR A 425 -9.60 15.75 -9.05
N GLY A 426 -10.61 16.61 -9.12
CA GLY A 426 -11.99 16.22 -9.35
C GLY A 426 -12.58 16.99 -10.52
N LYS A 427 -13.45 16.32 -11.28
CA LYS A 427 -14.23 16.89 -12.37
C LYS A 427 -15.62 16.26 -12.45
N SER A 428 -16.56 16.91 -13.13
CA SER A 428 -17.85 16.28 -13.44
C SER A 428 -17.66 15.07 -14.37
N HIS A 429 -18.52 14.05 -14.23
CA HIS A 429 -18.64 13.01 -15.23
C HIS A 429 -19.11 13.63 -16.56
N GLU A 430 -18.54 13.20 -17.70
CA GLU A 430 -18.76 13.82 -19.03
C GLU A 430 -20.25 14.00 -19.39
N ILE A 431 -21.08 12.99 -19.10
CA ILE A 431 -22.54 13.02 -19.31
C ILE A 431 -23.26 14.11 -18.50
N LEU A 432 -22.75 14.46 -17.31
CA LEU A 432 -23.38 15.40 -16.38
C LEU A 432 -22.63 16.74 -16.34
N ASN A 433 -21.79 17.02 -17.34
CA ASN A 433 -21.01 18.25 -17.35
C ASN A 433 -21.95 19.48 -17.35
N ASN A 434 -21.71 20.43 -16.46
CA ASN A 434 -22.54 21.64 -16.23
C ASN A 434 -24.00 21.40 -15.79
N LEU A 435 -24.45 20.15 -15.62
CA LEU A 435 -25.84 19.83 -15.30
C LEU A 435 -26.06 19.58 -13.81
N VAL A 436 -27.19 20.07 -13.29
CA VAL A 436 -27.64 19.86 -11.91
C VAL A 436 -29.12 19.46 -11.90
N GLU A 437 -29.48 18.42 -11.15
CA GLU A 437 -30.89 18.06 -10.94
C GLU A 437 -31.45 18.85 -9.75
N VAL A 438 -32.48 19.66 -10.00
CA VAL A 438 -33.18 20.43 -8.95
C VAL A 438 -34.59 19.90 -8.77
N ARG A 439 -34.91 19.46 -7.55
CA ARG A 439 -36.25 18.93 -7.24
C ARG A 439 -37.31 20.02 -7.43
N GLY A 440 -38.36 19.67 -8.17
CA GLY A 440 -39.46 20.58 -8.49
C GLY A 440 -39.22 21.47 -9.72
N ILE A 441 -38.00 21.51 -10.26
CA ILE A 441 -37.67 22.24 -11.49
C ILE A 441 -37.27 21.27 -12.61
N GLY A 442 -36.40 20.31 -12.32
CA GLY A 442 -35.80 19.40 -13.30
C GLY A 442 -34.30 19.61 -13.46
N ILE A 443 -33.75 19.19 -14.59
CA ILE A 443 -32.32 19.34 -14.92
C ILE A 443 -32.06 20.79 -15.36
N VAL A 444 -31.05 21.42 -14.78
CA VAL A 444 -30.62 22.80 -15.05
C VAL A 444 -29.18 22.81 -15.53
N ASP A 445 -28.88 23.56 -16.58
CA ASP A 445 -27.53 23.85 -17.04
C ASP A 445 -27.01 25.10 -16.34
N ILE A 446 -25.99 24.93 -15.49
CA ILE A 446 -25.39 26.02 -14.70
C ILE A 446 -24.64 27.02 -15.59
N ALA A 447 -24.01 26.56 -16.67
CA ALA A 447 -23.28 27.43 -17.58
C ALA A 447 -24.23 28.41 -18.28
N GLN A 448 -25.42 27.94 -18.67
CA GLN A 448 -26.44 28.77 -19.32
C GLN A 448 -27.18 29.68 -18.34
N THR A 449 -27.44 29.21 -17.12
CA THR A 449 -28.24 29.97 -16.14
C THR A 449 -27.43 30.99 -15.33
N ASN A 450 -26.16 30.70 -15.03
CA ASN A 450 -25.29 31.55 -14.23
C ASN A 450 -24.10 32.16 -15.03
N GLY A 451 -23.87 31.67 -16.25
CA GLY A 451 -22.80 32.11 -17.14
C GLY A 451 -21.54 31.25 -17.03
N TYR A 452 -20.74 31.22 -18.11
CA TYR A 452 -19.53 30.40 -18.19
C TYR A 452 -18.43 30.79 -17.20
N GLN A 453 -18.44 32.03 -16.67
CA GLN A 453 -17.44 32.52 -15.73
C GLN A 453 -17.48 31.84 -14.35
N VAL A 454 -18.58 31.14 -14.03
CA VAL A 454 -18.70 30.35 -12.80
C VAL A 454 -18.43 28.86 -13.02
N ILE A 455 -17.97 28.45 -14.21
CA ILE A 455 -17.68 27.05 -14.52
C ILE A 455 -16.17 26.79 -14.43
N LEU A 456 -15.80 25.64 -13.88
CA LEU A 456 -14.42 25.16 -13.82
C LEU A 456 -14.38 23.66 -14.13
N ASP A 457 -13.64 23.25 -15.16
CA ASP A 457 -13.64 21.86 -15.63
C ASP A 457 -13.04 20.87 -14.62
N GLU A 458 -11.98 21.28 -13.92
CA GLU A 458 -11.24 20.44 -12.97
C GLU A 458 -10.70 21.29 -11.82
N THR A 459 -10.70 20.73 -10.61
CA THR A 459 -10.07 21.37 -9.44
C THR A 459 -9.42 20.35 -8.51
N GLU A 460 -8.40 20.75 -7.75
CA GLU A 460 -7.82 19.91 -6.69
C GLU A 460 -8.83 19.77 -5.54
N ILE A 461 -9.11 18.53 -5.11
CA ILE A 461 -9.98 18.25 -3.96
C ILE A 461 -9.16 18.41 -2.68
N GLU A 462 -9.33 19.55 -2.02
CA GLU A 462 -8.57 19.93 -0.82
C GLU A 462 -9.39 19.80 0.47
N LEU A 463 -10.71 19.70 0.37
CA LEU A 463 -11.61 19.46 1.50
C LEU A 463 -12.76 18.54 1.10
N VAL A 464 -13.07 17.57 1.98
CA VAL A 464 -14.30 16.79 1.87
C VAL A 464 -15.26 17.16 3.00
N ILE A 465 -16.51 17.44 2.64
CA ILE A 465 -17.57 17.76 3.58
C ILE A 465 -18.65 16.68 3.48
N ASP A 466 -18.89 15.93 4.55
CA ASP A 466 -20.04 15.03 4.63
C ASP A 466 -21.21 15.73 5.33
N LEU A 467 -22.30 15.95 4.59
CA LEU A 467 -23.57 16.40 5.13
C LEU A 467 -24.27 15.25 5.87
N ILE A 468 -24.68 15.48 7.11
CA ILE A 468 -25.39 14.51 7.95
C ILE A 468 -26.72 15.07 8.42
N LYS A 469 -27.75 14.23 8.58
CA LYS A 469 -29.02 14.67 9.17
C LYS A 469 -28.84 14.91 10.66
N PHE A 470 -29.38 16.00 11.15
CA PHE A 470 -29.43 16.27 12.59
C PHE A 470 -30.25 15.17 13.31
N GLY A 471 -29.69 14.55 14.34
CA GLY A 471 -30.42 13.64 15.24
C GLY A 471 -30.47 12.14 14.88
N GLU A 472 -29.89 11.66 13.77
CA GLU A 472 -30.00 10.22 13.41
C GLU A 472 -29.20 9.25 14.32
N ASN A 473 -28.29 9.74 15.18
CA ASN A 473 -27.39 8.86 15.96
C ASN A 473 -27.39 9.07 17.49
N GLY A 474 -28.24 9.91 18.07
CA GLY A 474 -28.40 10.03 19.53
C GLY A 474 -27.15 10.40 20.37
N VAL A 475 -26.00 10.63 19.73
CA VAL A 475 -24.75 11.09 20.34
C VAL A 475 -24.34 12.36 19.63
N ASP A 476 -24.44 13.46 20.36
CA ASP A 476 -24.11 14.81 19.94
C ASP A 476 -22.58 15.01 20.03
N ASP A 477 -21.84 14.24 19.23
CA ASP A 477 -20.38 14.27 19.13
C ASP A 477 -19.89 15.21 18.01
N THR A 478 -20.72 16.17 17.58
CA THR A 478 -20.17 17.33 16.87
C THR A 478 -19.31 18.07 17.86
N ASP A 479 -18.02 17.81 17.79
CA ASP A 479 -16.94 18.39 18.57
C ASP A 479 -17.25 19.87 18.83
N ARG A 480 -17.81 20.17 20.02
CA ARG A 480 -18.26 21.52 20.40
C ARG A 480 -17.06 22.47 20.54
N LEU A 481 -15.85 21.94 20.37
CA LEU A 481 -14.56 22.62 20.33
C LEU A 481 -13.79 22.14 19.09
N GLY A 482 -14.13 22.70 17.92
CA GLY A 482 -13.60 22.31 16.60
C GLY A 482 -12.10 22.52 16.41
N ASN A 483 -11.28 21.64 16.98
CA ASN A 483 -9.84 21.78 16.94
C ASN A 483 -9.19 21.02 15.76
N GLU A 484 -9.73 19.90 15.27
CA GLU A 484 -9.05 19.11 14.22
C GLU A 484 -9.97 18.67 13.07
N TYR A 485 -9.45 18.82 11.84
CA TYR A 485 -10.03 18.20 10.66
C TYR A 485 -9.74 16.70 10.73
N ASP A 486 -10.75 15.85 10.55
CA ASP A 486 -10.51 14.42 10.29
C ASP A 486 -9.88 14.28 8.90
N THR A 487 -9.50 13.07 8.49
CA THR A 487 -8.99 12.81 7.15
C THR A 487 -9.79 11.74 6.44
N LYS A 488 -10.15 12.00 5.18
CA LYS A 488 -10.77 11.02 4.29
C LYS A 488 -9.75 10.57 3.26
N ASN A 489 -9.67 9.25 3.05
CA ASN A 489 -8.75 8.67 2.07
C ASN A 489 -9.45 8.54 0.71
N ILE A 490 -8.90 9.20 -0.32
CA ILE A 490 -9.33 9.08 -1.72
C ILE A 490 -8.12 8.62 -2.54
N LEU A 491 -8.24 7.47 -3.22
CA LEU A 491 -7.18 6.89 -4.06
C LEU A 491 -5.79 6.78 -3.39
N GLY A 492 -5.76 6.66 -2.05
CA GLY A 492 -4.53 6.57 -1.25
C GLY A 492 -4.02 7.91 -0.70
N VAL A 493 -4.65 9.03 -1.04
CA VAL A 493 -4.32 10.38 -0.56
C VAL A 493 -5.26 10.76 0.59
N LYS A 494 -4.71 11.28 1.69
CA LYS A 494 -5.49 11.77 2.84
C LYS A 494 -5.87 13.23 2.60
N ILE A 495 -7.16 13.51 2.56
CA ILE A 495 -7.71 14.86 2.36
C ILE A 495 -8.43 15.29 3.65
N PRO A 496 -8.28 16.55 4.10
CA PRO A 496 -9.06 17.11 5.20
C PRO A 496 -10.56 16.82 5.07
N HIS A 497 -11.19 16.49 6.20
CA HIS A 497 -12.57 16.03 6.24
C HIS A 497 -13.32 16.63 7.44
N ILE A 498 -14.53 17.09 7.18
CA ILE A 498 -15.47 17.54 8.21
C ILE A 498 -16.87 17.00 7.96
N ARG A 499 -17.67 16.96 9.02
CA ARG A 499 -19.08 16.59 8.95
C ARG A 499 -19.92 17.79 9.37
N ILE A 500 -20.88 18.18 8.54
CA ILE A 500 -21.77 19.31 8.82
C ILE A 500 -23.20 18.79 8.99
N PRO A 501 -23.83 19.01 10.15
CA PRO A 501 -25.22 18.64 10.34
C PRO A 501 -26.15 19.62 9.62
N VAL A 502 -27.05 19.06 8.81
CA VAL A 502 -28.11 19.78 8.11
C VAL A 502 -29.37 19.79 8.97
N SER A 503 -29.87 20.99 9.25
CA SER A 503 -31.15 21.24 9.94
C SER A 503 -31.87 22.43 9.30
N SER A 504 -33.20 22.45 9.41
CA SER A 504 -34.03 23.53 8.89
C SER A 504 -33.66 24.87 9.52
N GLY A 505 -33.52 25.92 8.69
CA GLY A 505 -33.21 27.28 9.12
C GLY A 505 -31.72 27.63 9.20
N ARG A 506 -30.80 26.67 9.03
CA ARG A 506 -29.35 26.97 8.92
C ARG A 506 -28.97 27.24 7.46
N ASN A 507 -28.24 28.32 7.21
CA ASN A 507 -27.59 28.54 5.93
C ASN A 507 -26.33 27.66 5.83
N ILE A 508 -26.46 26.49 5.19
CA ILE A 508 -25.36 25.52 5.10
C ILE A 508 -24.24 26.03 4.19
N ALA A 509 -24.56 26.76 3.12
CA ALA A 509 -23.56 27.35 2.24
C ALA A 509 -22.59 28.28 2.99
N ASN A 510 -23.08 29.15 3.88
CA ASN A 510 -22.26 30.01 4.73
C ASN A 510 -21.36 29.21 5.69
N ILE A 511 -21.84 28.08 6.21
CA ILE A 511 -21.05 27.22 7.10
C ILE A 511 -19.92 26.56 6.30
N ILE A 512 -20.20 26.11 5.08
CA ILE A 512 -19.19 25.56 4.18
C ILE A 512 -18.13 26.62 3.86
N GLU A 513 -18.52 27.84 3.49
CA GLU A 513 -17.58 28.96 3.26
C GLU A 513 -16.70 29.24 4.49
N THR A 514 -17.30 29.23 5.69
CA THR A 514 -16.57 29.43 6.95
C THR A 514 -15.54 28.33 7.18
N ALA A 515 -15.90 27.07 6.91
CA ALA A 515 -14.98 25.94 7.03
C ALA A 515 -13.80 26.08 6.05
N VAL A 516 -14.07 26.46 4.79
CA VAL A 516 -13.02 26.68 3.79
C VAL A 516 -12.11 27.83 4.18
N ALA A 517 -12.66 28.94 4.68
CA ALA A 517 -11.86 30.05 5.18
C ALA A 517 -10.95 29.63 6.35
N GLN A 518 -11.47 28.83 7.29
CA GLN A 518 -10.68 28.29 8.39
C GLN A 518 -9.57 27.35 7.90
N LEU A 519 -9.83 26.51 6.89
CA LEU A 519 -8.81 25.66 6.27
C LEU A 519 -7.68 26.51 5.70
N LYS A 520 -7.98 27.56 4.94
CA LYS A 520 -6.97 28.49 4.39
C LYS A 520 -6.13 29.16 5.48
N ILE A 521 -6.75 29.57 6.59
CA ILE A 521 -6.01 30.15 7.73
C ILE A 521 -5.05 29.13 8.34
N LYS A 522 -5.49 27.86 8.52
CA LYS A 522 -4.63 26.78 9.02
C LYS A 522 -3.44 26.52 8.10
N GLU A 523 -3.66 26.46 6.80
CA GLU A 523 -2.60 26.23 5.82
C GLU A 523 -1.62 27.41 5.71
N SER A 524 -2.07 28.64 5.97
CA SER A 524 -1.20 29.83 5.99
C SER A 524 -0.21 29.86 7.17
N GLY A 525 -0.35 28.95 8.15
CA GLY A 525 0.43 28.93 9.39
C GLY A 525 0.00 29.98 10.42
N ASN A 526 -0.96 30.86 10.11
CA ASN A 526 -1.44 31.93 11.00
C ASN A 526 -2.57 31.49 11.95
N TRP A 527 -2.88 30.19 12.01
CA TRP A 527 -3.98 29.72 12.85
C TRP A 527 -3.61 29.75 14.33
N VAL A 528 -4.41 30.50 15.10
CA VAL A 528 -4.39 30.47 16.56
C VAL A 528 -5.69 29.81 17.02
N SER A 529 -5.58 28.75 17.82
CA SER A 529 -6.77 28.07 18.36
C SER A 529 -7.67 29.07 19.09
N PRO A 530 -8.99 29.09 18.81
CA PRO A 530 -9.94 29.92 19.56
C PRO A 530 -9.83 29.71 21.07
N THR A 531 -9.55 28.49 21.53
CA THR A 531 -9.31 28.19 22.96
C THR A 531 -8.13 28.99 23.52
N LYS A 532 -7.04 29.13 22.74
CA LYS A 532 -5.87 29.93 23.13
C LYS A 532 -6.17 31.43 23.11
N ILE A 533 -6.97 31.90 22.15
CA ILE A 533 -7.43 33.30 22.11
C ILE A 533 -8.29 33.61 23.34
N ILE A 534 -9.22 32.72 23.68
CA ILE A 534 -10.10 32.86 24.84
C ILE A 534 -9.27 32.83 26.13
N ALA A 535 -8.35 31.87 26.28
CA ALA A 535 -7.46 31.80 27.44
C ALA A 535 -6.66 33.10 27.63
N ASN A 536 -6.03 33.61 26.56
CA ASN A 536 -5.29 34.87 26.60
C ASN A 536 -6.18 36.08 26.98
N ARG A 537 -7.46 36.09 26.58
CA ARG A 537 -8.41 37.15 26.94
C ARG A 537 -8.84 37.06 28.40
N ILE A 538 -9.07 35.85 28.90
CA ILE A 538 -9.38 35.61 30.32
C ILE A 538 -8.22 36.06 31.19
N GLU A 539 -6.98 35.68 30.85
CA GLU A 539 -5.78 36.12 31.58
C GLU A 539 -5.63 37.65 31.62
N LYS A 540 -5.86 38.33 30.48
CA LYS A 540 -5.82 39.81 30.43
C LYS A 540 -6.94 40.49 31.21
N THR A 541 -8.10 39.85 31.33
CA THR A 541 -9.23 40.40 32.10
C THR A 541 -8.93 40.28 33.59
N ASN A 542 -8.43 39.13 34.04
CA ASN A 542 -8.05 38.88 35.44
C ASN A 542 -6.82 39.68 35.93
N GLN A 543 -6.08 40.35 35.04
CA GLN A 543 -4.98 41.26 35.40
C GLN A 543 -5.43 42.72 35.54
N ASN A 544 -6.64 43.05 35.08
CA ASN A 544 -7.21 44.40 35.12
C ASN A 544 -8.32 44.56 36.17
N ASP A 545 -8.70 43.47 36.84
CA ASP A 545 -9.51 43.41 38.06
C ASP A 545 -8.58 43.18 39.27
#